data_AF-A0A450T9X4-F1
#
_entry.id   AF-A0A450T9X4-F1
#
_cell.length_a   1.000
_cell.length_b   1.000
_cell.length_c   1.000
_cell.angle_alpha   90.00
_cell.angle_beta   90.00
_cell.angle_gamma   90.00
#
_symmetry.space_group_name_H-M   'P 1'
#
loop_
_entity.id
_entity.type
_entity.pdbx_description
1 polymer ?
#
loop_
_entity_poly.entity_id
_entity_poly.type
_entity_poly.pdbx_seq_one_letter_code
_entity_poly.pdbx_strand_id
1 'polypeptide(L)'
;MSALELGLLGQQLLNRGQCPEAEPMLLRALEKAEQEGDLNVQISAIGLLGQLCTNRGDFPVASGLLKQALGLAKRLGDRRLQGAIYGEIGDVHQMQSQYPQAIVHYKKSLEISEELGNEQNMVAAYGNLGRVYSRQGELDAAMGMYEEALAIYERIGNKPCAATSYSNLANCYRKKGEMDRAMDLHSKSLRILKYTGDRHGEANQHANLGILYHDGMGDKAKALYEQVGDAPSAQQATRALLEV
;
A
#
# COMPACT_ATOMS: atom_id res chain seq x y z
N MET A 1 0.93 34.69 -1.47
CA MET A 1 1.58 33.40 -1.75
C MET A 1 1.40 33.04 -3.23
N SER A 2 2.43 32.52 -3.88
CA SER A 2 2.36 31.93 -5.22
C SER A 2 1.58 30.60 -5.21
N ALA A 3 1.23 30.07 -6.39
CA ALA A 3 0.59 28.77 -6.49
C ALA A 3 1.47 27.67 -5.85
N LEU A 4 2.77 27.70 -6.15
CA LEU A 4 3.75 26.78 -5.59
C LEU A 4 3.85 26.87 -4.06
N GLU A 5 3.92 28.08 -3.50
CA GLU A 5 3.98 28.28 -2.04
C GLU A 5 2.74 27.73 -1.34
N LEU A 6 1.55 27.92 -1.93
CA LEU A 6 0.30 27.37 -1.40
C LEU A 6 0.29 25.83 -1.46
N GLY A 7 0.75 25.26 -2.57
CA GLY A 7 0.83 23.80 -2.74
C GLY A 7 1.79 23.15 -1.73
N LEU A 8 2.97 23.74 -1.54
CA LEU A 8 3.96 23.29 -0.56
C LEU A 8 3.43 23.39 0.88
N LEU A 9 2.73 24.48 1.21
CA LEU A 9 2.08 24.63 2.52
C LEU A 9 1.01 23.55 2.73
N GLY A 10 0.16 23.31 1.74
CA GLY A 10 -0.84 22.23 1.77
C GLY A 10 -0.20 20.87 2.05
N GLN A 11 0.87 20.51 1.33
CA GLN A 11 1.62 19.28 1.57
C GLN A 11 2.19 19.20 2.99
N GLN A 12 2.77 20.29 3.50
CA GLN A 12 3.32 20.32 4.86
C GLN A 12 2.24 20.09 5.92
N LEU A 13 1.05 20.68 5.73
CA LEU A 13 -0.10 20.48 6.61
C LEU A 13 -0.59 19.02 6.56
N LEU A 14 -0.65 18.40 5.38
CA LEU A 14 -0.95 16.97 5.25
C LEU A 14 0.05 16.10 6.00
N ASN A 15 1.34 16.39 5.89
CA ASN A 15 2.39 15.65 6.61
C ASN A 15 2.26 15.76 8.13
N ARG A 16 1.58 16.79 8.64
CA ARG A 16 1.26 16.99 10.06
C ARG A 16 -0.11 16.43 10.46
N GLY A 17 -0.83 15.79 9.54
CA GLY A 17 -2.19 15.31 9.75
C GLY A 17 -3.26 16.41 9.79
N GLN A 18 -2.90 17.65 9.47
CA GLN A 18 -3.77 18.83 9.48
C GLN A 18 -4.57 18.91 8.16
N CYS A 19 -5.37 17.87 7.91
CA CYS A 19 -6.14 17.74 6.67
C CYS A 19 -7.16 18.87 6.46
N PRO A 20 -7.91 19.34 7.48
CA PRO A 20 -8.85 20.45 7.32
C PRO A 20 -8.18 21.76 6.90
N GLU A 21 -6.96 22.03 7.36
CA GLU A 21 -6.19 23.22 7.00
C GLU A 21 -5.47 23.08 5.65
N ALA A 22 -5.08 21.86 5.27
CA ALA A 22 -4.38 21.58 4.02
C ALA A 22 -5.25 21.80 2.79
N GLU A 23 -6.49 21.30 2.82
CA GLU A 23 -7.43 21.32 1.69
C GLU A 23 -7.68 22.72 1.10
N PRO A 24 -8.02 23.77 1.89
CA PRO A 24 -8.21 25.10 1.33
C PRO A 24 -6.91 25.69 0.74
N MET A 25 -5.73 25.30 1.25
CA MET A 25 -4.45 25.73 0.66
C MET A 25 -4.24 25.07 -0.71
N LEU A 26 -4.54 23.78 -0.83
CA LEU A 26 -4.41 23.02 -2.07
C LEU A 26 -5.43 23.48 -3.13
N LEU A 27 -6.67 23.77 -2.74
CA LEU A 27 -7.69 24.32 -3.65
C LEU A 27 -7.27 25.69 -4.21
N ARG A 28 -6.74 26.58 -3.35
CA ARG A 28 -6.22 27.88 -3.79
C ARG A 28 -4.96 27.74 -4.64
N ALA A 29 -4.09 26.78 -4.34
CA ALA A 29 -2.93 26.47 -5.17
C ALA A 29 -3.35 26.03 -6.58
N LEU A 30 -4.35 25.14 -6.66
CA LEU A 30 -4.90 24.65 -7.91
C LEU A 30 -5.51 25.78 -8.74
N GLU A 31 -6.42 26.57 -8.15
CA GLU A 31 -7.06 27.69 -8.84
C GLU A 31 -6.03 28.67 -9.42
N LYS A 32 -5.01 29.02 -8.62
CA LYS A 32 -3.97 29.94 -9.06
C LYS A 32 -3.08 29.32 -10.14
N ALA A 33 -2.72 28.04 -10.01
CA ALA A 33 -1.95 27.33 -11.03
C ALA A 33 -2.73 27.17 -12.35
N GLU A 34 -4.06 27.05 -12.30
CA GLU A 34 -4.93 27.06 -13.49
C GLU A 34 -4.90 28.41 -14.20
N GLN A 35 -4.96 29.51 -13.44
CA GLN A 35 -4.84 30.88 -13.98
C GLN A 35 -3.45 31.15 -14.60
N GLU A 36 -2.40 30.65 -13.95
CA GLU A 36 -1.00 30.83 -14.38
C GLU A 36 -0.59 29.85 -15.49
N GLY A 37 -1.38 28.80 -15.73
CA GLY A 37 -1.04 27.73 -16.68
C GLY A 37 0.08 26.80 -16.19
N ASP A 38 0.39 26.80 -14.89
CA ASP A 38 1.41 25.93 -14.30
C ASP A 38 0.86 24.51 -14.11
N LEU A 39 1.07 23.68 -15.13
CA LEU A 39 0.60 22.30 -15.15
C LEU A 39 1.20 21.45 -14.02
N ASN A 40 2.44 21.73 -13.58
CA ASN A 40 3.11 20.94 -12.55
C ASN A 40 2.45 21.17 -11.18
N VAL A 41 2.18 22.43 -10.84
CA VAL A 41 1.49 22.76 -9.59
C VAL A 41 0.04 22.27 -9.62
N GLN A 42 -0.65 22.37 -10.77
CA GLN A 42 -1.99 21.79 -10.93
C GLN A 42 -1.99 20.29 -10.61
N ILE A 43 -1.10 19.51 -11.24
CA ILE A 43 -1.07 18.07 -11.03
C ILE A 43 -0.73 17.72 -9.58
N SER A 44 0.24 18.41 -8.98
CA SER A 44 0.61 18.19 -7.57
C SER A 44 -0.58 18.46 -6.63
N ALA A 45 -1.25 19.61 -6.79
CA ALA A 45 -2.41 19.97 -5.98
C ALA A 45 -3.58 18.99 -6.17
N ILE A 46 -3.87 18.61 -7.42
CA ILE A 46 -4.93 17.64 -7.76
C ILE A 46 -4.62 16.26 -7.16
N GLY A 47 -3.37 15.80 -7.22
CA GLY A 47 -2.97 14.52 -6.64
C GLY A 47 -3.20 14.47 -5.13
N LEU A 48 -2.79 15.53 -4.42
CA LEU A 48 -2.98 15.63 -2.97
C LEU A 48 -4.44 15.76 -2.56
N LEU A 49 -5.23 16.54 -3.29
CA LEU A 49 -6.68 16.62 -3.10
C LEU A 49 -7.35 15.26 -3.38
N GLY A 50 -6.91 14.56 -4.43
CA GLY A 50 -7.40 13.23 -4.78
C GLY A 50 -7.17 12.21 -3.67
N GLN A 51 -5.98 12.19 -3.08
CA GLN A 51 -5.66 11.35 -1.92
C GLN A 51 -6.51 11.71 -0.69
N LEU A 52 -6.68 13.00 -0.42
CA LEU A 52 -7.50 13.48 0.71
C LEU A 52 -8.97 13.09 0.54
N CYS A 53 -9.55 13.25 -0.66
CA CYS A 53 -10.91 12.80 -0.98
C CYS A 53 -11.04 11.28 -0.88
N THR A 54 -10.06 10.53 -1.37
CA THR A 54 -10.03 9.05 -1.29
C THR A 54 -10.06 8.60 0.17
N ASN A 55 -9.23 9.21 1.03
CA ASN A 55 -9.17 8.88 2.46
C ASN A 55 -10.46 9.24 3.21
N ARG A 56 -11.19 10.27 2.77
CA ARG A 56 -12.52 10.63 3.30
C ARG A 56 -13.66 9.76 2.74
N GLY A 57 -13.40 8.94 1.73
CA GLY A 57 -14.41 8.16 1.03
C GLY A 57 -15.22 8.95 -0.01
N ASP A 58 -14.81 10.18 -0.33
CA ASP A 58 -15.39 10.98 -1.42
C ASP A 58 -14.81 10.54 -2.77
N PHE A 59 -15.12 9.30 -3.14
CA PHE A 59 -14.62 8.66 -4.34
C PHE A 59 -15.06 9.34 -5.65
N PRO A 60 -16.29 9.90 -5.78
CA PRO A 60 -16.66 10.65 -6.98
C PRO A 60 -15.76 11.86 -7.22
N VAL A 61 -15.45 12.65 -6.19
CA VAL A 61 -14.56 13.81 -6.30
C VAL A 61 -13.12 13.33 -6.58
N ALA A 62 -12.63 12.33 -5.84
CA ALA A 62 -11.30 11.76 -6.08
C ALA A 62 -11.13 11.26 -7.53
N SER A 63 -12.14 10.58 -8.07
CA SER A 63 -12.13 10.09 -9.45
C SER A 63 -12.11 11.24 -10.47
N GLY A 64 -12.84 12.32 -10.22
CA GLY A 64 -12.82 13.52 -11.06
C GLY A 64 -11.43 14.16 -11.10
N LEU A 65 -10.84 14.38 -9.93
CA LEU A 65 -9.50 14.93 -9.76
C LEU A 65 -8.44 14.07 -10.47
N LEU A 66 -8.42 12.76 -10.22
CA LEU A 66 -7.43 11.87 -10.84
C LEU A 66 -7.58 11.79 -12.37
N LYS A 67 -8.81 11.87 -12.91
CA LYS A 67 -9.04 11.98 -14.36
C LYS A 67 -8.49 13.29 -14.92
N GLN A 68 -8.67 14.41 -14.22
CA GLN A 68 -8.09 15.70 -14.59
C GLN A 68 -6.56 15.63 -14.59
N ALA A 69 -5.94 15.12 -13.51
CA ALA A 69 -4.49 14.93 -13.43
C ALA A 69 -3.96 14.05 -14.56
N LEU A 70 -4.65 12.95 -14.89
CA LEU A 70 -4.26 12.06 -15.98
C LEU A 70 -4.28 12.78 -17.34
N GLY A 71 -5.28 13.64 -17.57
CA GLY A 71 -5.36 14.48 -18.77
C GLY A 71 -4.18 15.46 -18.87
N LEU A 72 -3.82 16.10 -17.76
CA LEU A 72 -2.67 17.02 -17.69
C LEU A 72 -1.34 16.27 -17.91
N ALA A 73 -1.15 15.11 -17.26
CA ALA A 73 0.04 14.28 -17.44
C ALA A 73 0.21 13.80 -18.89
N LYS A 74 -0.89 13.48 -19.58
CA LYS A 74 -0.88 13.16 -21.01
C LYS A 74 -0.48 14.36 -21.87
N ARG A 75 -1.00 15.55 -21.57
CA ARG A 75 -0.64 16.79 -22.28
C ARG A 75 0.83 17.16 -22.10
N LEU A 76 1.39 16.89 -20.93
CA LEU A 76 2.82 17.07 -20.65
C LEU A 76 3.72 16.00 -21.29
N GLY A 77 3.13 14.89 -21.76
CA GLY A 77 3.90 13.72 -22.19
C GLY A 77 4.62 13.01 -21.03
N ASP A 78 4.29 13.31 -19.78
CA ASP A 78 4.92 12.72 -18.62
C ASP A 78 4.38 11.31 -18.39
N ARG A 79 5.08 10.33 -18.99
CA ARG A 79 4.72 8.92 -18.92
C ARG A 79 4.85 8.37 -17.50
N ARG A 80 5.85 8.80 -16.74
CA ARG A 80 6.07 8.35 -15.36
C ARG A 80 4.89 8.76 -14.47
N LEU A 81 4.46 10.00 -14.60
CA LEU A 81 3.32 10.54 -13.87
C LEU A 81 1.99 9.88 -14.27
N GLN A 82 1.79 9.58 -15.56
CA GLN A 82 0.64 8.77 -15.99
C GLN A 82 0.59 7.42 -15.26
N GLY A 83 1.73 6.72 -15.16
CA GLY A 83 1.83 5.46 -14.43
C GLY A 83 1.44 5.58 -12.95
N ALA A 84 1.92 6.63 -12.27
CA ALA A 84 1.55 6.89 -10.88
C ALA A 84 0.04 7.16 -10.72
N ILE A 85 -0.54 8.00 -11.58
CA ILE A 85 -1.97 8.33 -11.53
C ILE A 85 -2.84 7.11 -11.82
N TYR A 86 -2.44 6.22 -12.72
CA TYR A 86 -3.15 4.95 -12.91
C TYR A 86 -3.15 4.09 -11.64
N GLY A 87 -2.07 4.08 -10.86
CA GLY A 87 -2.03 3.41 -9.56
C GLY A 87 -3.06 3.97 -8.59
N GLU A 88 -3.10 5.29 -8.44
CA GLU A 88 -4.04 6.00 -7.57
C GLU A 88 -5.51 5.78 -7.98
N ILE A 89 -5.80 5.78 -9.30
CA ILE A 89 -7.14 5.42 -9.81
C ILE A 89 -7.47 3.98 -9.42
N GLY A 90 -6.51 3.06 -9.49
CA GLY A 90 -6.67 1.68 -9.03
C GLY A 90 -7.02 1.62 -7.54
N ASP A 91 -6.36 2.43 -6.71
CA ASP A 91 -6.62 2.49 -5.27
C ASP A 91 -8.05 2.96 -4.95
N VAL A 92 -8.55 3.97 -5.67
CA VAL A 92 -9.96 4.42 -5.54
C VAL A 92 -10.94 3.28 -5.83
N HIS A 93 -10.76 2.57 -6.95
CA HIS A 93 -11.62 1.43 -7.28
C HIS A 93 -11.50 0.30 -6.27
N GLN A 94 -10.29 0.01 -5.78
CA GLN A 94 -10.09 -1.00 -4.75
C GLN A 94 -10.80 -0.64 -3.44
N MET A 95 -10.73 0.62 -3.00
CA MET A 95 -11.44 1.09 -1.80
C MET A 95 -12.96 0.96 -1.93
N GLN A 96 -13.48 1.08 -3.15
CA GLN A 96 -14.88 0.80 -3.48
C GLN A 96 -15.20 -0.69 -3.70
N SER A 97 -14.23 -1.60 -3.49
CA SER A 97 -14.33 -3.03 -3.80
C SER A 97 -14.65 -3.34 -5.27
N GLN A 98 -14.36 -2.40 -6.17
CA GLN A 98 -14.50 -2.53 -7.62
C GLN A 98 -13.23 -3.18 -8.20
N TYR A 99 -13.01 -4.44 -7.82
CA TYR A 99 -11.77 -5.17 -8.10
C TYR A 99 -11.41 -5.29 -9.60
N PRO A 100 -12.35 -5.58 -10.53
CA PRO A 100 -12.02 -5.66 -11.95
C PRO A 100 -11.46 -4.35 -12.50
N GLN A 101 -12.04 -3.21 -12.13
CA GLN A 101 -11.57 -1.90 -12.54
C GLN A 101 -10.21 -1.57 -11.90
N ALA A 102 -10.02 -1.90 -10.62
CA ALA A 102 -8.74 -1.74 -9.94
C ALA A 102 -7.62 -2.49 -10.66
N ILE A 103 -7.86 -3.76 -11.06
CA ILE A 103 -6.89 -4.57 -11.80
C ILE A 103 -6.49 -3.91 -13.12
N VAL A 104 -7.45 -3.41 -13.90
CA VAL A 104 -7.16 -2.74 -15.18
C VAL A 104 -6.20 -1.56 -14.97
N HIS A 105 -6.45 -0.76 -13.94
CA HIS A 105 -5.65 0.42 -13.65
C HIS A 105 -4.27 0.08 -13.07
N TYR A 106 -4.18 -0.88 -12.14
CA TYR A 106 -2.89 -1.34 -11.63
C TYR A 106 -2.03 -2.01 -12.72
N LYS A 107 -2.63 -2.81 -13.62
CA LYS A 107 -1.91 -3.36 -14.78
C LYS A 107 -1.38 -2.27 -15.69
N LYS A 108 -2.15 -1.20 -15.92
CA LYS A 108 -1.67 -0.07 -16.72
C LYS A 108 -0.52 0.69 -16.04
N SER A 109 -0.60 0.86 -14.72
CA SER A 109 0.48 1.42 -13.91
C SER A 109 1.75 0.55 -13.99
N LEU A 110 1.59 -0.77 -13.91
CA LEU A 110 2.68 -1.73 -14.00
C LEU A 110 3.35 -1.70 -15.38
N GLU A 111 2.57 -1.80 -16.47
CA GLU A 111 3.07 -1.73 -17.86
C GLU A 111 3.96 -0.49 -18.06
N ILE A 112 3.49 0.67 -17.61
CA ILE A 112 4.25 1.92 -17.71
C ILE A 112 5.51 1.88 -16.85
N SER A 113 5.44 1.27 -15.66
CA SER A 113 6.57 1.19 -14.76
C SER A 113 7.65 0.24 -15.28
N GLU A 114 7.26 -0.84 -15.95
CA GLU A 114 8.14 -1.75 -16.68
C GLU A 114 8.80 -1.06 -17.87
N GLU A 115 8.01 -0.35 -18.71
CA GLU A 115 8.51 0.46 -19.83
C GLU A 115 9.63 1.42 -19.39
N LEU A 116 9.50 2.00 -18.19
CA LEU A 116 10.40 3.02 -17.65
C LEU A 116 11.48 2.46 -16.71
N GLY A 117 11.48 1.17 -16.39
CA GLY A 117 12.34 0.58 -15.37
C GLY A 117 12.15 1.19 -13.96
N ASN A 118 10.95 1.68 -13.65
CA ASN A 118 10.64 2.29 -12.36
C ASN A 118 10.25 1.23 -11.33
N GLU A 119 11.26 0.63 -10.72
CA GLU A 119 11.11 -0.48 -9.77
C GLU A 119 10.24 -0.15 -8.56
N GLN A 120 10.26 1.11 -8.10
CA GLN A 120 9.43 1.57 -6.98
C GLN A 120 7.93 1.48 -7.31
N ASN A 121 7.55 1.88 -8.51
CA ASN A 121 6.16 1.78 -8.94
C ASN A 121 5.78 0.33 -9.29
N MET A 122 6.72 -0.47 -9.82
CA MET A 122 6.49 -1.89 -10.09
C MET A 122 6.11 -2.64 -8.81
N VAL A 123 6.88 -2.51 -7.73
CA VAL A 123 6.58 -3.21 -6.46
C VAL A 123 5.25 -2.76 -5.84
N ALA A 124 4.90 -1.47 -5.98
CA ALA A 124 3.60 -0.96 -5.53
C ALA A 124 2.45 -1.59 -6.32
N ALA A 125 2.57 -1.63 -7.66
CA ALA A 125 1.56 -2.23 -8.52
C ALA A 125 1.42 -3.74 -8.29
N TYR A 126 2.53 -4.48 -8.14
CA TYR A 126 2.52 -5.89 -7.79
C TYR A 126 1.86 -6.16 -6.44
N GLY A 127 2.22 -5.41 -5.39
CA GLY A 127 1.60 -5.55 -4.07
C GLY A 127 0.09 -5.28 -4.09
N ASN A 128 -0.33 -4.27 -4.85
CA ASN A 128 -1.73 -3.89 -5.02
C ASN A 128 -2.53 -4.96 -5.80
N LEU A 129 -1.99 -5.45 -6.92
CA LEU A 129 -2.58 -6.55 -7.69
C LEU A 129 -2.70 -7.81 -6.83
N GLY A 130 -1.63 -8.17 -6.10
CA GLY A 130 -1.64 -9.33 -5.19
C GLY A 130 -2.74 -9.21 -4.14
N ARG A 131 -2.95 -8.02 -3.58
CA ARG A 131 -4.01 -7.75 -2.60
C ARG A 131 -5.40 -7.91 -3.22
N VAL A 132 -5.61 -7.40 -4.43
CA VAL A 132 -6.89 -7.53 -5.13
C VAL A 132 -7.19 -8.99 -5.46
N TYR A 133 -6.24 -9.72 -6.06
CA TYR A 133 -6.41 -11.14 -6.36
C TYR A 133 -6.68 -11.97 -5.10
N SER A 134 -5.97 -11.70 -4.00
CA SER A 134 -6.19 -12.40 -2.72
C SER A 134 -7.59 -12.16 -2.14
N ARG A 135 -8.18 -10.98 -2.37
CA ARG A 135 -9.55 -10.64 -1.97
C ARG A 135 -10.60 -11.31 -2.85
N GLN A 136 -10.29 -11.53 -4.13
CA GLN A 136 -11.15 -12.28 -5.07
C GLN A 136 -11.03 -13.80 -4.90
N GLY A 137 -10.09 -14.29 -4.07
CA GLY A 137 -9.84 -15.71 -3.88
C GLY A 137 -8.93 -16.33 -4.95
N GLU A 138 -8.38 -15.52 -5.87
CA GLU A 138 -7.41 -15.93 -6.88
C GLU A 138 -6.01 -16.03 -6.26
N LEU A 139 -5.83 -17.01 -5.37
CA LEU A 139 -4.64 -17.10 -4.51
C LEU A 139 -3.35 -17.33 -5.30
N ASP A 140 -3.37 -18.12 -6.37
CA ASP A 140 -2.17 -18.37 -7.19
C ASP A 140 -1.74 -17.11 -7.96
N ALA A 141 -2.71 -16.35 -8.50
CA ALA A 141 -2.43 -15.06 -9.13
C ALA A 141 -1.88 -14.06 -8.11
N ALA A 142 -2.45 -14.04 -6.90
CA ALA A 142 -1.96 -13.18 -5.82
C ALA A 142 -0.52 -13.52 -5.43
N MET A 143 -0.21 -14.81 -5.29
CA MET A 143 1.13 -15.29 -4.96
C MET A 143 2.15 -14.88 -6.02
N GLY A 144 1.84 -15.06 -7.31
CA GLY A 144 2.74 -14.63 -8.39
C GLY A 144 3.07 -13.13 -8.31
N MET A 145 2.08 -12.28 -8.02
CA MET A 145 2.34 -10.84 -7.87
C MET A 145 3.21 -10.54 -6.63
N TYR A 146 2.98 -11.22 -5.51
CA TYR A 146 3.80 -11.03 -4.31
C TYR A 146 5.23 -11.56 -4.48
N GLU A 147 5.43 -12.61 -5.27
CA GLU A 147 6.76 -13.15 -5.61
C GLU A 147 7.55 -12.15 -6.48
N GLU A 148 6.93 -11.53 -7.47
CA GLU A 148 7.57 -10.46 -8.28
C GLU A 148 7.98 -9.25 -7.41
N ALA A 149 7.08 -8.80 -6.52
CA ALA A 149 7.41 -7.73 -5.58
C ALA A 149 8.58 -8.13 -4.66
N LEU A 150 8.56 -9.35 -4.13
CA LEU A 150 9.60 -9.88 -3.26
C LEU A 150 10.96 -9.91 -3.97
N ALA A 151 11.01 -10.41 -5.21
CA ALA A 151 12.25 -10.50 -5.98
C ALA A 151 12.91 -9.12 -6.16
N ILE A 152 12.11 -8.08 -6.44
CA ILE A 152 12.62 -6.70 -6.52
C ILE A 152 13.10 -6.21 -5.16
N TYR A 153 12.30 -6.39 -4.09
CA TYR A 153 12.69 -5.94 -2.75
C TYR A 153 13.98 -6.61 -2.24
N GLU A 154 14.18 -7.89 -2.53
CA GLU A 154 15.42 -8.60 -2.20
C GLU A 154 16.60 -8.06 -3.01
N ARG A 155 16.43 -7.84 -4.31
CA ARG A 155 17.47 -7.31 -5.19
C ARG A 155 17.93 -5.90 -4.79
N ILE A 156 17.01 -5.02 -4.37
CA ILE A 156 17.35 -3.66 -3.92
C ILE A 156 17.70 -3.58 -2.42
N GLY A 157 17.67 -4.71 -1.70
CA GLY A 157 18.00 -4.79 -0.29
C GLY A 157 16.98 -4.17 0.67
N ASN A 158 15.73 -3.95 0.23
CA ASN A 158 14.67 -3.42 1.08
C ASN A 158 14.05 -4.52 1.95
N LYS A 159 14.75 -4.83 3.06
CA LYS A 159 14.41 -5.89 4.00
C LYS A 159 12.99 -5.75 4.61
N PRO A 160 12.54 -4.59 5.11
CA PRO A 160 11.19 -4.47 5.67
C PRO A 160 10.09 -4.79 4.65
N CYS A 161 10.22 -4.29 3.41
CA CYS A 161 9.23 -4.57 2.36
C CYS A 161 9.27 -6.04 1.88
N ALA A 162 10.45 -6.66 1.85
CA ALA A 162 10.57 -8.10 1.60
C ALA A 162 9.82 -8.92 2.67
N ALA A 163 9.93 -8.54 3.96
CA ALA A 163 9.21 -9.19 5.05
C ALA A 163 7.68 -9.09 4.89
N THR A 164 7.18 -7.93 4.47
CA THR A 164 5.76 -7.75 4.12
C THR A 164 5.33 -8.69 3.01
N SER A 165 6.14 -8.84 1.96
CA SER A 165 5.84 -9.76 0.84
C SER A 165 5.83 -11.23 1.28
N TYR A 166 6.78 -11.64 2.13
CA TYR A 166 6.78 -12.97 2.75
C TYR A 166 5.48 -13.25 3.51
N SER A 167 4.95 -12.26 4.20
CA SER A 167 3.74 -12.42 5.04
C SER A 167 2.47 -12.45 4.20
N ASN A 168 2.45 -11.71 3.10
CA ASN A 168 1.38 -11.79 2.13
C ASN A 168 1.32 -13.18 1.47
N LEU A 169 2.49 -13.73 1.11
CA LEU A 169 2.59 -15.11 0.62
C LEU A 169 2.15 -16.12 1.67
N ALA A 170 2.57 -15.96 2.93
CA ALA A 170 2.14 -16.80 4.04
C ALA A 170 0.62 -16.81 4.21
N ASN A 171 0.00 -15.63 4.11
CA ASN A 171 -1.46 -15.50 4.15
C ASN A 171 -2.17 -16.21 3.00
N CYS A 172 -1.59 -16.21 1.79
CA CYS A 172 -2.11 -16.99 0.67
C CYS A 172 -2.00 -18.49 0.94
N TYR A 173 -0.85 -18.99 1.40
CA TYR A 173 -0.67 -20.40 1.75
C TYR A 173 -1.62 -20.85 2.87
N ARG A 174 -1.84 -20.01 3.89
CA ARG A 174 -2.83 -20.26 4.94
C ARG A 174 -4.23 -20.44 4.37
N LYS A 175 -4.66 -19.54 3.47
CA LYS A 175 -5.97 -19.64 2.80
C LYS A 175 -6.09 -20.89 1.91
N LYS A 176 -4.98 -21.43 1.40
CA LYS A 176 -4.93 -22.72 0.68
C LYS A 176 -4.92 -23.94 1.60
N GLY A 177 -4.82 -23.76 2.91
CA GLY A 177 -4.64 -24.84 3.89
C GLY A 177 -3.22 -25.39 3.99
N GLU A 178 -2.25 -24.78 3.30
CA GLU A 178 -0.83 -25.16 3.32
C GLU A 178 -0.12 -24.53 4.53
N MET A 179 -0.53 -25.02 5.68
CA MET A 179 -0.23 -24.46 7.00
C MET A 179 1.26 -24.42 7.35
N ASP A 180 2.01 -25.50 7.09
CA ASP A 180 3.46 -25.52 7.38
C ASP A 180 4.22 -24.46 6.55
N ARG A 181 3.85 -24.29 5.27
CA ARG A 181 4.47 -23.26 4.40
C ARG A 181 4.14 -21.84 4.88
N ALA A 182 2.91 -21.60 5.32
CA ALA A 182 2.54 -20.31 5.89
C ALA A 182 3.38 -19.97 7.13
N MET A 183 3.62 -20.96 7.99
CA MET A 183 4.43 -20.79 9.20
C MET A 183 5.89 -20.48 8.89
N ASP A 184 6.50 -21.18 7.93
CA ASP A 184 7.89 -20.92 7.52
C ASP A 184 8.08 -19.48 7.00
N LEU A 185 7.13 -19.01 6.18
CA LEU A 185 7.19 -17.66 5.60
C LEU A 185 6.93 -16.56 6.64
N HIS A 186 5.97 -16.74 7.55
CA HIS A 186 5.78 -15.82 8.66
C HIS A 186 7.01 -15.77 9.58
N SER A 187 7.63 -16.92 9.85
CA SER A 187 8.88 -16.98 10.64
C SER A 187 10.02 -16.23 9.97
N LYS A 188 10.15 -16.36 8.63
CA LYS A 188 11.15 -15.63 7.85
C LYS A 188 10.91 -14.13 7.89
N SER A 189 9.67 -13.70 7.69
CA SER A 189 9.27 -12.29 7.80
C SER A 189 9.61 -11.71 9.18
N LEU A 190 9.20 -12.38 10.26
CA LEU A 190 9.40 -11.91 11.62
C LEU A 190 10.89 -11.79 11.98
N ARG A 191 11.72 -12.74 11.52
CA ARG A 191 13.18 -12.68 11.70
C ARG A 191 13.79 -11.44 11.03
N ILE A 192 13.33 -11.11 9.81
CA ILE A 192 13.80 -9.93 9.09
C ILE A 192 13.40 -8.65 9.84
N LEU A 193 12.14 -8.53 10.25
CA LEU A 193 11.61 -7.35 10.93
C LEU A 193 12.35 -7.05 12.22
N LYS A 194 12.62 -8.10 13.02
CA LYS A 194 13.47 -8.03 14.21
C LYS A 194 14.90 -7.57 13.91
N TYR A 195 15.52 -8.18 12.90
CA TYR A 195 16.86 -7.79 12.50
C TYR A 195 16.91 -6.31 12.09
N THR A 196 15.85 -5.78 11.47
CA THR A 196 15.74 -4.37 11.07
C THR A 196 15.24 -3.44 12.16
N GLY A 197 14.77 -3.96 13.30
CA GLY A 197 14.16 -3.17 14.37
C GLY A 197 12.79 -2.56 14.02
N ASP A 198 12.07 -3.12 13.04
CA ASP A 198 10.75 -2.64 12.62
C ASP A 198 9.66 -3.15 13.56
N ARG A 199 9.48 -2.43 14.68
CA ARG A 199 8.52 -2.79 15.73
C ARG A 199 7.07 -2.80 15.25
N HIS A 200 6.71 -1.94 14.29
CA HIS A 200 5.36 -1.91 13.74
C HIS A 200 5.11 -3.14 12.87
N GLY A 201 6.06 -3.49 12.02
CA GLY A 201 6.02 -4.73 11.25
C GLY A 201 5.95 -5.96 12.14
N GLU A 202 6.78 -6.02 13.19
CA GLU A 202 6.75 -7.12 14.18
C GLU A 202 5.36 -7.30 14.80
N ALA A 203 4.75 -6.20 15.29
CA ALA A 203 3.40 -6.24 15.86
C ALA A 203 2.36 -6.79 14.88
N ASN A 204 2.41 -6.37 13.62
CA ASN A 204 1.51 -6.89 12.58
C ASN A 204 1.71 -8.39 12.33
N GLN A 205 2.95 -8.90 12.35
CA GLN A 205 3.17 -10.35 12.24
C GLN A 205 2.69 -11.11 13.45
N HIS A 206 2.86 -10.54 14.63
CA HIS A 206 2.28 -11.08 15.84
C HIS A 206 0.75 -11.02 15.86
N ALA A 207 0.07 -10.26 15.01
CA ALA A 207 -1.37 -10.41 14.84
C ALA A 207 -1.68 -11.59 13.88
N ASN A 208 -0.95 -11.69 12.76
CA ASN A 208 -1.15 -12.73 11.75
C ASN A 208 -0.93 -14.15 12.29
N LEU A 209 0.12 -14.36 13.09
CA LEU A 209 0.41 -15.65 13.72
C LEU A 209 -0.72 -16.11 14.69
N GLY A 210 -1.59 -15.20 15.12
CA GLY A 210 -2.52 -15.41 16.25
C GLY A 210 -3.84 -15.89 15.72
N ILE A 211 -4.18 -15.36 14.56
CA ILE A 211 -5.17 -15.93 13.65
C ILE A 211 -4.78 -17.39 13.32
N LEU A 212 -3.51 -17.65 12.98
CA LEU A 212 -3.02 -19.03 12.73
C LEU A 212 -3.12 -19.95 13.97
N TYR A 213 -2.87 -19.43 15.17
CA TYR A 213 -3.04 -20.17 16.42
C TYR A 213 -4.51 -20.58 16.62
N HIS A 214 -5.44 -19.65 16.39
CA HIS A 214 -6.88 -19.90 16.52
C HIS A 214 -7.42 -20.87 15.45
N ASP A 215 -6.83 -20.89 14.26
CA ASP A 215 -7.19 -21.76 13.13
C ASP A 215 -6.71 -23.24 13.29
N GLY A 216 -6.24 -23.66 14.47
CA GLY A 216 -6.00 -25.07 14.79
C GLY A 216 -4.54 -25.54 14.86
N MET A 217 -3.56 -24.64 14.90
CA MET A 217 -2.14 -24.97 15.07
C MET A 217 -1.53 -24.41 16.35
N GLY A 218 -2.26 -24.59 17.45
CA GLY A 218 -1.95 -24.03 18.76
C GLY A 218 -0.47 -24.16 19.12
N ASP A 219 0.04 -25.37 19.25
CA ASP A 219 1.38 -25.60 19.81
C ASP A 219 2.54 -25.04 18.96
N LYS A 220 2.45 -25.10 17.63
CA LYS A 220 3.49 -24.57 16.72
C LYS A 220 3.45 -23.05 16.62
N ALA A 221 2.26 -22.46 16.52
CA ALA A 221 2.10 -21.00 16.50
C ALA A 221 2.53 -20.41 17.85
N LYS A 222 2.14 -21.04 18.96
CA LYS A 222 2.60 -20.67 20.31
C LYS A 222 4.10 -20.80 20.49
N ALA A 223 4.71 -21.88 20.02
CA ALA A 223 6.17 -22.01 20.06
C ALA A 223 6.87 -20.87 19.29
N LEU A 224 6.35 -20.45 18.13
CA LEU A 224 6.89 -19.31 17.39
C LEU A 224 6.60 -17.96 18.05
N TYR A 225 5.47 -17.82 18.73
CA TYR A 225 5.18 -16.67 19.57
C TYR A 225 6.13 -16.56 20.77
N GLU A 226 6.37 -17.67 21.46
CA GLU A 226 7.17 -17.77 22.68
C GLU A 226 8.67 -17.72 22.38
N GLN A 227 9.14 -18.43 21.35
CA GLN A 227 10.55 -18.41 20.89
C GLN A 227 10.98 -17.03 20.42
N VAL A 228 10.02 -16.19 20.04
CA VAL A 228 10.24 -14.85 19.48
C VAL A 228 9.71 -13.77 20.44
N GLY A 229 9.27 -14.11 21.66
CA GLY A 229 8.73 -13.18 22.65
C GLY A 229 9.78 -12.58 23.58
N ASP A 230 10.34 -11.43 23.21
CA ASP A 230 10.74 -10.41 24.19
C ASP A 230 10.08 -9.09 23.77
N ALA A 231 8.79 -8.96 24.10
CA ALA A 231 8.07 -7.69 24.12
C ALA A 231 6.82 -7.84 25.00
N PRO A 232 6.62 -6.98 26.01
CA PRO A 232 5.41 -6.91 26.84
C PRO A 232 4.08 -6.83 26.06
N SER A 233 4.12 -6.44 24.78
CA SER A 233 2.96 -6.42 23.87
C SER A 233 2.42 -7.81 23.53
N ALA A 234 3.25 -8.86 23.51
CA ALA A 234 2.81 -10.22 23.26
C ALA A 234 1.94 -10.77 24.40
N GLN A 235 2.23 -10.40 25.65
CA GLN A 235 1.44 -10.82 26.82
C GLN A 235 0.05 -10.16 26.87
N GLN A 236 -0.07 -8.91 26.43
CA GLN A 236 -1.37 -8.21 26.39
C GLN A 236 -2.31 -8.77 25.32
N ALA A 237 -1.78 -9.09 24.14
CA ALA A 237 -2.57 -9.76 23.10
C ALA A 237 -3.01 -11.18 23.52
N THR A 238 -2.13 -11.90 24.23
CA THR A 238 -2.43 -13.23 24.77
C THR A 238 -3.48 -13.19 25.88
N ARG A 239 -3.43 -12.19 26.78
CA ARG A 239 -4.44 -12.03 27.85
C ARG A 239 -5.84 -11.74 27.30
N ALA A 240 -5.95 -10.93 26.26
CA ALA A 240 -7.23 -10.63 25.63
C ALA A 240 -7.85 -11.83 24.89
N LEU A 241 -7.05 -12.83 24.51
CA LEU A 241 -7.49 -14.02 23.79
C LEU A 241 -7.75 -15.24 24.70
N LEU A 242 -7.32 -15.20 25.97
CA LEU A 242 -7.50 -16.28 26.97
C LEU A 242 -8.71 -16.04 27.89
N GLU A 243 -9.44 -14.93 27.75
CA GLU A 243 -10.62 -14.58 28.56
C GLU A 243 -11.98 -14.88 27.88
N VAL A 244 -12.03 -15.80 26.92
CA VAL A 244 -13.29 -16.39 26.38
C VAL A 244 -13.19 -17.90 26.42
#